data_AF-A0A530BF64-F1
#
_entry.id   AF-A0A530BF64-F1
#
_cell.length_a   1.000
_cell.length_b   1.000
_cell.length_c   1.000
_cell.angle_alpha   90.00
_cell.angle_beta   90.00
_cell.angle_gamma   90.00
#
_symmetry.space_group_name_H-M   'P 1'
#
loop_
_entity.id
_entity.type
_entity.pdbx_description
1 polymer ?
#
loop_
_entity_poly.entity_id
_entity_poly.type
_entity_poly.pdbx_seq_one_letter_code
_entity_poly.pdbx_strand_id
1 'polypeptide(L)'
;MSLLFRRASLASLGLAFGLSALSLSPLMAQETKPAQPDAAAPAAAPVDPNAVVATINGEKLTEADLALAEGELSQQFAQLPPEQRRAAALSAAIEIRVMAKKAVDSGLDKDADFQRRMAFLQQRALHGEVVEKEVVDKVTDQDVRA
;
A
#
# COMPACT_ATOMS: atom_id res chain seq x y z
N MET A 1 -2.08 39.44 49.26
CA MET A 1 -3.33 40.12 48.85
C MET A 1 -4.07 39.29 47.82
N SER A 2 -5.40 39.26 47.89
CA SER A 2 -6.36 38.82 46.84
C SER A 2 -6.42 39.88 45.68
N LEU A 3 -7.22 39.86 44.59
CA LEU A 3 -8.48 39.23 44.13
C LEU A 3 -8.33 38.74 42.65
N LEU A 4 -9.13 37.88 41.98
CA LEU A 4 -10.47 37.24 42.14
C LEU A 4 -11.65 37.70 41.20
N PHE A 5 -11.45 38.56 40.18
CA PHE A 5 -12.47 38.92 39.16
C PHE A 5 -12.10 38.45 37.73
N ARG A 6 -12.91 37.80 36.86
CA ARG A 6 -14.26 37.16 36.93
C ARG A 6 -15.50 38.00 36.51
N ARG A 7 -16.24 37.52 35.48
CA ARG A 7 -17.50 38.03 34.81
C ARG A 7 -17.29 39.19 33.80
N ALA A 8 -18.09 39.40 32.73
CA ALA A 8 -19.30 38.75 32.16
C ALA A 8 -19.25 38.83 30.59
N SER A 9 -19.77 37.89 29.81
CA SER A 9 -21.15 37.77 29.25
C SER A 9 -21.65 38.93 28.36
N LEU A 10 -21.98 38.61 27.09
CA LEU A 10 -22.95 39.24 26.15
C LEU A 10 -22.74 38.50 24.79
N ALA A 11 -23.53 37.50 24.37
CA ALA A 11 -24.94 37.50 24.01
C ALA A 11 -25.29 38.37 22.79
N SER A 12 -25.26 37.77 21.59
CA SER A 12 -25.83 38.32 20.35
C SER A 12 -26.71 37.27 19.67
N LEU A 13 -27.98 37.22 20.07
CA LEU A 13 -29.02 36.45 19.40
C LEU A 13 -29.70 37.35 18.35
N GLY A 14 -29.45 37.09 17.07
CA GLY A 14 -30.17 37.70 15.95
C GLY A 14 -31.09 36.67 15.30
N LEU A 15 -32.39 36.92 15.32
CA LEU A 15 -33.42 36.01 14.81
C LEU A 15 -34.01 36.52 13.48
N ALA A 16 -34.64 35.60 12.74
CA ALA A 16 -35.71 35.79 11.76
C ALA A 16 -35.36 36.01 10.26
N PHE A 17 -35.58 34.93 9.51
CA PHE A 17 -36.58 34.85 8.42
C PHE A 17 -36.45 35.79 7.21
N GLY A 18 -35.96 35.24 6.09
CA GLY A 18 -36.10 35.80 4.74
C GLY A 18 -36.47 34.69 3.76
N LEU A 19 -37.76 34.52 3.48
CA LEU A 19 -38.29 33.51 2.56
C LEU A 19 -38.36 34.10 1.14
N SER A 20 -37.43 33.71 0.26
CA SER A 20 -37.42 34.12 -1.16
C SER A 20 -37.32 32.91 -2.09
N ALA A 21 -38.00 33.01 -3.24
CA ALA A 21 -38.46 31.86 -4.01
C ALA A 21 -37.43 31.18 -4.91
N LEU A 22 -37.75 29.93 -5.27
CA LEU A 22 -37.17 29.15 -6.36
C LEU A 22 -37.00 29.97 -7.65
N SER A 23 -35.86 29.82 -8.29
CA SER A 23 -35.80 29.66 -9.75
C SER A 23 -34.67 28.71 -10.12
N LEU A 24 -34.99 27.73 -10.98
CA LEU A 24 -34.07 26.67 -11.37
C LEU A 24 -33.00 27.25 -12.30
N SER A 25 -31.75 26.82 -12.14
CA SER A 25 -30.73 26.91 -13.19
C SER A 25 -30.09 25.53 -13.33
N PRO A 26 -29.88 25.04 -14.55
CA PRO A 26 -29.64 23.62 -14.78
C PRO A 26 -28.27 23.20 -14.26
N LEU A 27 -28.30 22.04 -13.62
CA LEU A 27 -27.25 21.04 -13.56
C LEU A 27 -26.23 21.23 -14.71
N MET A 28 -25.00 21.61 -14.37
CA MET A 28 -23.87 21.52 -15.29
C MET A 28 -23.62 20.03 -15.57
N ALA A 29 -24.29 19.52 -16.61
CA ALA A 29 -23.82 18.36 -17.32
C ALA A 29 -22.46 18.73 -17.91
N GLN A 30 -21.38 18.38 -17.21
CA GLN A 30 -20.17 18.04 -17.96
C GLN A 30 -20.56 16.85 -18.83
N GLU A 31 -20.41 17.02 -20.14
CA GLU A 31 -20.33 15.89 -21.04
C GLU A 31 -19.22 14.99 -20.52
N THR A 32 -19.60 13.86 -19.90
CA THR A 32 -18.75 12.69 -19.83
C THR A 32 -18.55 12.24 -21.27
N LYS A 33 -17.60 12.89 -21.96
CA LYS A 33 -17.08 12.47 -23.26
C LYS A 33 -16.84 10.97 -23.13
N PRO A 34 -17.49 10.12 -23.97
CA PRO A 34 -17.36 8.68 -23.84
C PRO A 34 -15.88 8.33 -23.76
N ALA A 35 -15.51 7.57 -22.72
CA ALA A 35 -14.16 7.06 -22.59
C ALA A 35 -13.85 6.31 -23.89
N GLN A 36 -12.95 6.89 -24.67
CA GLN A 36 -12.47 6.27 -25.90
C GLN A 36 -11.87 4.93 -25.47
N PRO A 37 -12.30 3.79 -26.04
CA PRO A 37 -11.88 2.49 -25.54
C PRO A 37 -10.36 2.46 -25.48
N ASP A 38 -9.83 2.10 -24.30
CA ASP A 38 -8.40 2.06 -24.06
C ASP A 38 -7.74 1.27 -25.19
N ALA A 39 -6.95 1.98 -26.01
CA ALA A 39 -6.14 1.33 -27.02
C ALA A 39 -5.17 0.44 -26.26
N ALA A 40 -5.44 -0.86 -26.27
CA ALA A 40 -4.74 -1.84 -25.44
C ALA A 40 -3.24 -1.65 -25.59
N ALA A 41 -2.62 -1.10 -24.54
CA ALA A 41 -1.18 -0.90 -24.52
C ALA A 41 -0.53 -2.27 -24.75
N PRO A 42 0.46 -2.39 -25.66
CA PRO A 42 1.07 -3.68 -25.96
C PRO A 42 1.58 -4.29 -24.65
N ALA A 43 1.19 -5.54 -24.40
CA ALA A 43 1.58 -6.24 -23.19
C ALA A 43 3.10 -6.17 -23.03
N ALA A 44 3.55 -5.62 -21.90
CA ALA A 44 4.97 -5.46 -21.63
C ALA A 44 5.66 -6.82 -21.74
N ALA A 45 6.78 -6.88 -22.46
CA ALA A 45 7.56 -8.10 -22.58
C ALA A 45 7.96 -8.58 -21.17
N PRO A 46 7.98 -9.91 -20.93
CA PRO A 46 8.36 -10.45 -19.63
C PRO A 46 9.78 -9.97 -19.27
N VAL A 47 9.89 -9.27 -18.15
CA VAL A 47 11.16 -8.78 -17.63
C VAL A 47 11.92 -9.96 -17.00
N ASP A 48 13.23 -10.03 -17.22
CA ASP A 48 14.08 -11.04 -16.57
C ASP A 48 14.01 -10.85 -15.04
N PRO A 49 13.62 -11.87 -14.25
CA PRO A 49 13.56 -11.77 -12.79
C PRO A 49 14.89 -11.35 -12.15
N ASN A 50 16.02 -11.58 -12.83
CA ASN A 50 17.36 -11.21 -12.38
C ASN A 50 17.80 -9.79 -12.80
N ALA A 51 16.97 -9.08 -13.58
CA ALA A 51 17.26 -7.72 -14.00
C ALA A 51 17.41 -6.81 -12.78
N VAL A 52 18.48 -6.00 -12.76
CA VAL A 52 18.77 -5.11 -11.63
C VAL A 52 17.95 -3.83 -11.78
N VAL A 53 16.96 -3.65 -10.90
CA VAL A 53 16.10 -2.45 -10.88
C VAL A 53 16.71 -1.30 -10.06
N ALA A 54 17.53 -1.61 -9.05
CA ALA A 54 18.28 -0.62 -8.28
C ALA A 54 19.55 -1.21 -7.64
N THR A 55 20.43 -0.36 -7.12
CA THR A 55 21.57 -0.78 -6.30
C THR A 55 21.64 0.08 -5.03
N ILE A 56 21.64 -0.56 -3.87
CA ILE A 56 21.56 0.08 -2.55
C ILE A 56 22.76 -0.38 -1.73
N ASN A 57 23.63 0.54 -1.29
CA ASN A 57 24.84 0.22 -0.52
C ASN A 57 25.77 -0.84 -1.17
N GLY A 58 25.71 -1.00 -2.50
CA GLY A 58 26.45 -2.02 -3.25
C GLY A 58 25.69 -3.33 -3.49
N GLU A 59 24.54 -3.53 -2.84
CA GLU A 59 23.65 -4.69 -3.04
C GLU A 59 22.66 -4.42 -4.18
N LYS A 60 22.48 -5.41 -5.06
CA LYS A 60 21.52 -5.33 -6.18
C LYS A 60 20.11 -5.61 -5.69
N LEU A 61 19.16 -4.78 -6.09
CA LEU A 61 17.72 -5.06 -6.02
C LEU A 61 17.30 -5.55 -7.41
N THR A 62 16.67 -6.72 -7.46
CA THR A 62 16.25 -7.39 -8.70
C THR A 62 14.76 -7.20 -8.98
N GLU A 63 14.33 -7.52 -10.20
CA GLU A 63 12.90 -7.54 -10.56
C GLU A 63 12.12 -8.57 -9.71
N ALA A 64 12.72 -9.72 -9.38
CA ALA A 64 12.12 -10.69 -8.46
C ALA A 64 11.93 -10.12 -7.04
N ASP A 65 12.91 -9.37 -6.52
CA ASP A 65 12.76 -8.68 -5.23
C ASP A 65 11.62 -7.64 -5.26
N LEU A 66 11.48 -6.91 -6.37
CA LEU A 66 10.44 -5.90 -6.56
C LEU A 66 9.06 -6.55 -6.66
N ALA A 67 8.91 -7.66 -7.39
CA ALA A 67 7.67 -8.42 -7.48
C ALA A 67 7.22 -8.96 -6.10
N LEU A 68 8.15 -9.42 -5.27
CA LEU A 68 7.86 -9.82 -3.88
C LEU A 68 7.37 -8.63 -3.04
N ALA A 69 8.02 -7.47 -3.15
CA ALA A 69 7.60 -6.26 -2.46
C ALA A 69 6.23 -5.74 -2.95
N GLU A 70 5.94 -5.83 -4.25
CA GLU A 70 4.62 -5.51 -4.81
C GLU A 70 3.53 -6.46 -4.29
N GLY A 71 3.82 -7.75 -4.14
CA GLY A 71 2.90 -8.73 -3.55
C GLY A 71 2.52 -8.38 -2.11
N GLU A 72 3.53 -8.23 -1.24
CA GLU A 72 3.33 -7.93 0.20
C GLU A 72 2.66 -6.56 0.43
N LEU A 73 3.00 -5.54 -0.37
CA LEU A 73 2.49 -4.18 -0.21
C LEU A 73 1.24 -3.90 -1.08
N SER A 74 0.78 -4.90 -1.85
CA SER A 74 -0.32 -4.79 -2.82
C SER A 74 -1.58 -4.13 -2.25
N GLN A 75 -1.98 -4.53 -1.04
CA GLN A 75 -3.17 -4.00 -0.36
C GLN A 75 -3.01 -2.54 0.09
N GLN A 76 -1.80 -2.15 0.51
CA GLN A 76 -1.52 -0.77 0.94
C GLN A 76 -1.55 0.21 -0.24
N PHE A 77 -1.12 -0.24 -1.42
CA PHE A 77 -1.06 0.59 -2.63
C PHE A 77 -2.20 0.31 -3.63
N ALA A 78 -3.15 -0.57 -3.32
CA ALA A 78 -4.19 -1.04 -4.26
C ALA A 78 -4.94 0.08 -5.00
N GLN A 79 -5.15 1.23 -4.33
CA GLN A 79 -5.85 2.41 -4.87
C GLN A 79 -5.03 3.23 -5.88
N LEU A 80 -3.71 3.03 -5.94
CA LEU A 80 -2.84 3.73 -6.89
C LEU A 80 -2.86 3.05 -8.27
N PRO A 81 -2.65 3.80 -9.37
CA PRO A 81 -2.42 3.23 -10.70
C PRO A 81 -1.18 2.31 -10.74
N PRO A 82 -1.11 1.31 -11.65
CA PRO A 82 -0.05 0.30 -11.67
C PRO A 82 1.38 0.87 -11.62
N GLU A 83 1.70 1.85 -12.46
CA GLU A 83 3.02 2.52 -12.48
C GLU A 83 3.37 3.19 -11.14
N GLN A 84 2.37 3.80 -10.49
CA GLN A 84 2.57 4.43 -9.18
C GLN A 84 2.68 3.40 -8.05
N ARG A 85 1.99 2.25 -8.14
CA ARG A 85 2.18 1.12 -7.21
C ARG A 85 3.60 0.57 -7.27
N ARG A 86 4.11 0.33 -8.48
CA ARG A 86 5.47 -0.15 -8.73
C ARG A 86 6.53 0.82 -8.22
N ALA A 87 6.37 2.12 -8.48
CA ALA A 87 7.24 3.15 -7.94
C ALA A 87 7.20 3.23 -6.39
N ALA A 88 6.01 3.10 -5.78
CA ALA A 88 5.85 3.09 -4.33
C ALA A 88 6.46 1.83 -3.68
N ALA A 89 6.25 0.65 -4.27
CA ALA A 89 6.85 -0.61 -3.81
C ALA A 89 8.38 -0.58 -3.92
N LEU A 90 8.94 -0.03 -5.00
CA LEU A 90 10.38 0.19 -5.16
C LEU A 90 10.93 1.12 -4.07
N SER A 91 10.26 2.25 -3.81
CA SER A 91 10.66 3.18 -2.74
C SER A 91 10.65 2.52 -1.36
N ALA A 92 9.60 1.75 -1.05
CA ALA A 92 9.48 1.02 0.20
C ALA A 92 10.54 -0.08 0.33
N ALA A 93 10.82 -0.84 -0.72
CA ALA A 93 11.86 -1.86 -0.74
C ALA A 93 13.27 -1.27 -0.48
N ILE A 94 13.55 -0.08 -1.04
CA ILE A 94 14.78 0.66 -0.78
C ILE A 94 14.87 1.09 0.70
N GLU A 95 13.80 1.69 1.25
CA GLU A 95 13.75 2.09 2.67
C GLU A 95 13.95 0.90 3.60
N ILE A 96 13.26 -0.21 3.36
CA ILE A 96 13.39 -1.46 4.11
C ILE A 96 14.84 -1.95 4.09
N ARG A 97 15.51 -2.00 2.93
CA ARG A 97 16.91 -2.44 2.84
C ARG A 97 17.87 -1.51 3.58
N VAL A 98 17.70 -0.20 3.47
CA VAL A 98 18.53 0.79 4.20
C VAL A 98 18.37 0.63 5.72
N MET A 99 17.12 0.49 6.19
CA MET A 99 16.82 0.35 7.62
C MET A 99 17.24 -1.02 8.17
N ALA A 100 17.06 -2.10 7.40
CA ALA A 100 17.52 -3.45 7.77
C ALA A 100 19.05 -3.48 7.89
N LYS A 101 19.79 -2.89 6.93
CA LYS A 101 21.25 -2.79 7.03
C LYS A 101 21.67 -2.02 8.29
N LYS A 102 21.04 -0.88 8.59
CA LYS A 102 21.30 -0.13 9.83
C LYS A 102 21.04 -0.97 11.08
N ALA A 103 19.98 -1.79 11.10
CA ALA A 103 19.66 -2.68 12.23
C ALA A 103 20.74 -3.76 12.44
N VAL A 104 21.26 -4.37 11.35
CA VAL A 104 22.38 -5.33 11.40
C VAL A 104 23.67 -4.65 11.86
N ASP A 105 24.00 -3.48 11.30
CA ASP A 105 25.20 -2.72 11.66
C ASP A 105 25.19 -2.26 13.13
N SER A 106 24.00 -2.12 13.74
CA SER A 106 23.81 -1.81 15.17
C SER A 106 23.55 -3.04 16.06
N GLY A 107 23.57 -4.25 15.50
CA GLY A 107 23.49 -5.49 16.26
C GLY A 107 22.08 -5.94 16.68
N LEU A 108 21.01 -5.31 16.20
CA LEU A 108 19.62 -5.74 16.50
C LEU A 108 19.31 -7.13 15.93
N ASP A 109 20.04 -7.54 14.89
CA ASP A 109 19.99 -8.89 14.33
C ASP A 109 20.39 -9.97 15.35
N LYS A 110 21.19 -9.63 16.36
CA LYS A 110 21.69 -10.55 17.39
C LYS A 110 20.81 -10.59 18.64
N ASP A 111 19.76 -9.77 18.71
CA ASP A 111 18.82 -9.78 19.82
C ASP A 111 18.04 -11.11 19.90
N ALA A 112 17.86 -11.62 21.12
CA ALA A 112 17.25 -12.92 21.34
C ALA A 112 15.74 -12.95 21.01
N ASP A 113 15.02 -11.84 21.17
CA ASP A 113 13.62 -11.74 20.75
C ASP A 113 13.48 -11.55 19.24
N PHE A 114 14.41 -10.82 18.60
CA PHE A 114 14.49 -10.76 17.14
C PHE A 114 14.73 -12.15 16.53
N GLN A 115 15.72 -12.88 17.02
CA GLN A 115 16.03 -14.24 16.55
C GLN A 115 14.85 -15.21 16.73
N ARG A 116 14.15 -15.16 17.88
CA ARG A 116 12.90 -15.93 18.10
C ARG A 116 11.82 -15.59 17.06
N ARG A 117 11.61 -14.30 16.77
CA ARG A 117 10.63 -13.86 15.75
C ARG A 117 11.03 -14.31 14.35
N MET A 118 12.29 -14.21 13.97
CA MET A 118 12.79 -14.64 12.66
C MET A 118 12.63 -16.14 12.44
N ALA A 119 12.93 -16.97 13.46
CA ALA A 119 12.71 -18.42 13.37
C ALA A 119 11.23 -18.76 13.12
N PHE A 120 10.30 -18.11 13.83
CA PHE A 120 8.87 -18.31 13.63
C PHE A 120 8.40 -17.86 12.22
N LEU A 121 8.90 -16.72 11.73
CA LEU A 121 8.58 -16.24 10.37
C LEU A 121 9.08 -17.20 9.30
N GLN A 122 10.29 -17.76 9.46
CA GLN A 122 10.82 -18.80 8.57
C GLN A 122 9.95 -20.06 8.59
N GLN A 123 9.55 -20.54 9.76
CA GLN A 123 8.64 -21.68 9.89
C GLN A 123 7.28 -21.41 9.22
N ARG A 124 6.75 -20.18 9.33
CA ARG A 124 5.49 -19.80 8.67
C ARG A 124 5.62 -19.76 7.15
N ALA A 125 6.75 -19.25 6.62
CA ALA A 125 7.03 -19.25 5.18
C ALA A 125 7.13 -20.69 4.63
N LEU A 126 7.90 -21.56 5.30
CA LEU A 126 8.01 -22.97 4.94
C LEU A 126 6.67 -23.71 4.99
N HIS A 127 5.81 -23.39 5.96
CA HIS A 127 4.45 -23.94 6.02
C HIS A 127 3.59 -23.49 4.83
N GLY A 128 3.67 -22.22 4.42
CA GLY A 128 3.00 -21.71 3.22
C GLY A 128 3.46 -22.43 1.96
N GLU A 129 4.77 -22.53 1.75
CA GLU A 129 5.41 -23.24 0.63
C GLU A 129 4.96 -24.71 0.51
N VAL A 130 4.83 -25.42 1.64
CA VAL A 130 4.31 -26.79 1.67
C VAL A 130 2.84 -26.82 1.30
N VAL A 131 2.00 -25.92 1.84
CA VAL A 131 0.57 -25.88 1.49
C VAL A 131 0.36 -25.59 0.00
N GLU A 132 1.11 -24.64 -0.58
CA GLU A 132 1.00 -24.30 -2.00
C GLU A 132 1.41 -25.48 -2.89
N LYS A 133 2.61 -26.03 -2.69
CA LYS A 133 3.16 -27.12 -3.52
C LYS A 133 2.57 -28.50 -3.27
N GLU A 134 2.08 -28.76 -2.06
CA GLU A 134 1.58 -30.09 -1.69
C GLU A 134 0.06 -30.22 -1.62
N VAL A 135 -0.67 -29.11 -1.47
CA VAL A 135 -2.13 -29.09 -1.44
C VAL A 135 -2.67 -28.39 -2.68
N VAL A 136 -2.32 -27.11 -2.91
CA VAL A 136 -2.91 -26.32 -4.00
C VAL A 136 -2.53 -26.88 -5.37
N ASP A 137 -1.24 -27.11 -5.63
CA ASP A 137 -0.73 -27.69 -6.89
C ASP A 137 -1.21 -29.13 -7.16
N LYS A 138 -1.78 -29.82 -6.14
CA LYS A 138 -2.29 -31.20 -6.25
C LYS A 138 -3.82 -31.30 -6.30
N VAL A 139 -4.56 -30.23 -6.00
CA VAL A 139 -6.02 -30.19 -6.15
C VAL A 139 -6.36 -30.16 -7.64
N THR A 140 -7.17 -31.11 -8.09
CA THR A 140 -7.55 -31.20 -9.50
C THR A 140 -8.91 -30.56 -9.76
N ASP A 141 -9.16 -30.20 -11.02
CA ASP A 141 -10.44 -29.67 -11.49
C ASP A 141 -11.64 -30.59 -11.22
N GLN A 142 -11.42 -31.89 -10.94
CA GLN A 142 -12.49 -32.81 -10.51
C GLN A 142 -12.87 -32.63 -9.04
N ASP A 143 -11.93 -32.26 -8.17
CA ASP A 143 -12.16 -32.14 -6.72
C ASP A 143 -12.98 -30.90 -6.36
N VAL A 144 -12.99 -29.89 -7.24
CA VAL A 144 -13.68 -28.60 -7.06
C VAL A 144 -15.12 -28.61 -7.62
N ARG A 145 -15.52 -29.66 -8.36
CA ARG A 145 -16.85 -29.77 -9.01
C ARG A 145 -17.80 -30.79 -8.35
N ALA A 146 -17.47 -31.25 -7.15
CA ALA A 146 -18.30 -32.13 -6.31
C ALA A 146 -19.17 -31.33 -5.33
#